data_AF-A0A396ZRM8-F1
#
_entry.id   AF-A0A396ZRM8-F1
#
_cell.length_a   1.000
_cell.length_b   1.000
_cell.length_c   1.000
_cell.angle_alpha   90.00
_cell.angle_beta   90.00
_cell.angle_gamma   90.00
#
_symmetry.space_group_name_H-M   'P 1'
#
loop_
_entity.id
_entity.type
_entity.pdbx_description
1 polymer ?
#
loop_
_entity_poly.entity_id
_entity_poly.type
_entity_poly.pdbx_seq_one_letter_code
_entity_poly.pdbx_strand_id
1 'polypeptide(L)'
;MKFFVYVIAATVAIVTGQTLKGQSPIDLPAFAKLVANTGNFSIAFRTASVVVSHEGTTVRATWSGCPHSYLTLNGNMYQSLQLHGHAPSEHTIGGKQYPFEVHVLHSDKDNNLAVVGIFFDLDPHDKPNPFLTQFFSQFDQLTKPGDNFTLAALDPSS
;
A
#
# COMPACT_ATOMS: atom_id res chain seq x y z
N MET A 1 14.86 -5.94 13.87
CA MET A 1 14.42 -6.04 12.46
C MET A 1 15.26 -5.11 11.60
N LYS A 2 15.89 -5.64 10.55
CA LYS A 2 16.37 -4.80 9.44
C LYS A 2 15.18 -4.65 8.50
N PHE A 3 14.58 -3.46 8.47
CA PHE A 3 13.51 -3.15 7.52
C PHE A 3 14.13 -2.93 6.14
N PHE A 4 13.75 -3.73 5.16
CA PHE A 4 13.94 -3.40 3.75
C PHE A 4 12.60 -2.93 3.21
N VAL A 5 12.42 -1.61 3.14
CA VAL A 5 11.27 -1.02 2.46
C VAL A 5 11.62 -0.97 0.97
N TYR A 6 11.03 -1.87 0.18
CA TYR A 6 11.02 -1.73 -1.28
C TYR A 6 9.82 -0.87 -1.64
N VAL A 7 10.03 0.41 -1.92
CA VAL A 7 8.96 1.27 -2.45
C VAL A 7 8.92 1.13 -3.96
N ILE A 8 7.86 0.51 -4.46
CA ILE A 8 7.48 0.63 -5.87
C ILE A 8 6.54 1.83 -5.96
N ALA A 9 6.88 2.83 -6.77
CA ALA A 9 5.94 3.87 -7.18
C ALA A 9 5.50 3.56 -8.62
N ALA A 10 4.24 3.14 -8.79
CA ALA A 10 3.67 2.88 -10.11
C ALA A 10 2.51 3.83 -10.41
N THR A 11 2.53 4.45 -11.59
CA THR A 11 1.38 5.16 -12.18
C THR A 11 0.47 4.16 -12.86
N VAL A 12 -0.79 4.09 -12.42
CA VAL A 12 -1.80 3.18 -12.97
C VAL A 12 -2.57 3.88 -14.09
N ALA A 13 -2.66 3.26 -15.27
CA ALA A 13 -3.56 3.65 -16.35
C ALA A 13 -4.54 2.49 -16.63
N ILE A 14 -5.84 2.74 -16.50
CA ILE A 14 -6.89 1.76 -16.81
C ILE A 14 -7.36 2.01 -18.24
N VAL A 15 -7.10 1.09 -19.18
CA VAL A 15 -7.62 1.14 -20.56
C VAL A 15 -8.12 -0.25 -20.94
N THR A 16 -9.40 -0.40 -21.29
CA THR A 16 -9.97 -1.68 -21.72
C THR A 16 -9.80 -1.88 -23.24
N GLY A 17 -9.54 -3.11 -23.68
CA GLY A 17 -9.59 -3.50 -25.10
C GLY A 17 -8.33 -3.25 -25.95
N GLN A 18 -7.19 -2.97 -25.34
CA GLN A 18 -5.89 -2.86 -26.04
C GLN A 18 -4.81 -3.69 -25.35
N THR A 19 -3.80 -4.14 -26.10
CA THR A 19 -2.57 -4.68 -25.51
C THR A 19 -1.86 -3.58 -24.74
N LEU A 20 -1.99 -3.58 -23.42
CA LEU A 20 -1.38 -2.59 -22.55
C LEU A 20 0.12 -2.89 -22.39
N LYS A 21 0.98 -1.94 -22.79
CA LYS A 21 2.44 -2.10 -22.71
C LYS A 21 3.01 -1.94 -21.28
N GLY A 22 2.19 -1.49 -20.33
CA GLY A 22 2.55 -1.32 -18.93
C GLY A 22 1.44 -1.88 -18.06
N GLN A 23 1.60 -3.13 -17.62
CA GLN A 23 0.70 -3.79 -16.69
C GLN A 23 1.44 -4.10 -15.39
N SER A 24 0.67 -4.11 -14.32
CA SER A 24 1.05 -4.64 -13.02
C SER A 24 0.15 -5.83 -12.70
N PRO A 25 0.60 -6.78 -11.86
CA PRO A 25 1.92 -6.82 -11.21
C PRO A 25 3.06 -7.21 -12.16
N ILE A 26 4.30 -7.09 -11.67
CA ILE A 26 5.52 -7.54 -12.35
C ILE A 26 6.44 -8.31 -11.39
N ASP A 27 7.36 -9.09 -11.95
CA ASP A 27 8.51 -9.59 -11.20
C ASP A 27 9.60 -8.52 -11.14
N LEU A 28 9.92 -8.07 -9.93
CA LEU A 28 11.03 -7.17 -9.68
C LEU A 28 12.36 -7.93 -9.68
N PRO A 29 13.46 -7.32 -10.14
CA PRO A 29 14.76 -7.97 -10.08
C PRO A 29 15.19 -8.19 -8.62
N ALA A 30 15.77 -9.36 -8.34
CA ALA A 30 16.34 -9.68 -7.01
C ALA A 30 17.41 -8.67 -6.55
N PHE A 31 18.09 -8.06 -7.51
CA PHE A 31 19.12 -7.06 -7.30
C PHE A 31 18.84 -5.84 -8.15
N ALA A 32 18.78 -4.67 -7.52
CA ALA A 32 18.70 -3.39 -8.19
C ALA A 32 19.94 -2.57 -7.86
N LYS A 33 20.41 -1.78 -8.82
CA LYS A 33 21.41 -0.74 -8.55
C LYS A 33 20.76 0.28 -7.62
N LEU A 34 21.31 0.44 -6.41
CA LEU A 34 20.83 1.47 -5.49
C LEU A 34 21.05 2.84 -6.14
N VAL A 35 19.97 3.63 -6.19
CA VAL A 35 20.01 5.04 -6.55
C VAL A 35 19.77 5.82 -5.28
N ALA A 36 20.71 6.72 -4.94
CA ALA A 36 20.54 7.59 -3.78
C ALA A 36 19.34 8.51 -4.00
N ASN A 37 18.46 8.60 -3.01
CA ASN A 37 17.39 9.58 -3.01
C ASN A 37 17.99 10.98 -2.84
N THR A 38 17.91 11.82 -3.88
CA THR A 38 18.43 13.20 -3.88
C THR A 38 17.35 14.23 -3.54
N GLY A 39 16.26 13.79 -2.91
CA GLY A 39 15.09 14.62 -2.58
C GLY A 39 13.95 14.50 -3.59
N ASN A 40 14.05 13.56 -4.55
CA ASN A 40 13.02 13.30 -5.54
C ASN A 40 11.95 12.31 -5.07
N PHE A 41 12.13 11.69 -3.90
CA PHE A 41 11.15 10.80 -3.29
C PHE A 41 11.04 11.08 -1.79
N SER A 42 9.83 11.22 -1.25
CA SER A 42 9.59 11.16 0.19
C SER A 42 8.19 10.71 0.48
N ILE A 43 8.00 9.95 1.56
CA ILE A 43 6.69 9.50 1.99
C ILE A 43 6.47 9.90 3.44
N ALA A 44 5.29 10.41 3.73
CA ALA A 44 4.84 10.74 5.06
C ALA A 44 3.55 9.99 5.33
N PHE A 45 3.57 9.06 6.28
CA PHE A 45 2.35 8.51 6.86
C PHE A 45 2.05 9.22 8.18
N ARG A 46 0.76 9.43 8.43
CA ARG A 46 0.24 10.12 9.60
C ARG A 46 -0.94 9.34 10.13
N THR A 47 -1.05 9.29 11.46
CA THR A 47 -2.19 8.69 12.15
C THR A 47 -3.46 9.43 11.78
N ALA A 48 -4.49 8.70 11.36
CA ALA A 48 -5.78 9.28 11.00
C ALA A 48 -6.91 8.26 11.15
N SER A 49 -8.14 8.76 11.20
CA SER A 49 -9.34 7.94 11.17
C SER A 49 -9.55 7.34 9.78
N VAL A 50 -9.89 6.06 9.72
CA VAL A 50 -10.18 5.34 8.48
C VAL A 50 -11.49 4.56 8.59
N VAL A 51 -12.19 4.44 7.47
CA VAL A 51 -13.26 3.46 7.30
C VAL A 51 -12.67 2.23 6.64
N VAL A 52 -12.71 1.09 7.33
CA VAL A 52 -12.26 -0.20 6.82
C VAL A 52 -13.46 -0.97 6.29
N SER A 53 -13.40 -1.42 5.05
CA SER A 53 -14.52 -2.10 4.38
C SER A 53 -14.07 -3.37 3.67
N HIS A 54 -14.97 -4.36 3.64
CA HIS A 54 -14.82 -5.57 2.81
C HIS A 54 -15.40 -5.32 1.42
N GLU A 55 -14.54 -5.41 0.40
CA GLU A 55 -14.86 -5.03 -0.98
C GLU A 55 -15.10 -6.24 -1.91
N GLY A 56 -15.45 -7.39 -1.35
CA GLY A 56 -15.56 -8.65 -2.11
C GLY A 56 -14.23 -9.37 -2.30
N THR A 57 -13.24 -8.70 -2.86
CA THR A 57 -11.93 -9.31 -3.21
C THR A 57 -10.77 -8.83 -2.34
N THR A 58 -10.96 -7.76 -1.58
CA THR A 58 -9.95 -7.19 -0.68
C THR A 58 -10.61 -6.55 0.54
N VAL A 59 -9.78 -6.17 1.52
CA VAL A 59 -10.15 -5.26 2.60
C VAL A 59 -9.44 -3.94 2.38
N ARG A 60 -10.21 -2.84 2.33
CA ARG A 60 -9.71 -1.50 2.06
C ARG A 60 -9.92 -0.60 3.28
N ALA A 61 -8.89 0.10 3.71
CA ALA A 61 -9.00 1.23 4.64
C ALA A 61 -8.95 2.54 3.86
N THR A 62 -10.03 3.30 3.91
CA THR A 62 -10.16 4.61 3.26
C THR A 62 -10.00 5.70 4.31
N TRP A 63 -9.10 6.65 4.10
CA TRP A 63 -8.94 7.76 5.05
C TRP A 63 -10.18 8.67 5.06
N SER A 64 -10.60 9.05 6.27
CA SER A 64 -11.69 9.99 6.49
C SER A 64 -11.13 11.39 6.81
N GLY A 65 -11.57 12.43 6.09
CA GLY A 65 -11.04 13.79 6.19
C GLY A 65 -9.75 14.01 5.38
N CYS A 66 -9.21 15.23 5.39
CA CYS A 66 -7.94 15.57 4.73
C CYS A 66 -6.78 14.88 5.47
N PRO A 67 -6.20 13.78 4.96
CA PRO A 67 -5.16 13.07 5.68
C PRO A 67 -3.84 13.78 5.40
N HIS A 68 -3.07 14.08 6.43
CA HIS A 68 -1.71 14.61 6.30
C HIS A 68 -0.71 13.58 5.71
N SER A 69 -1.17 12.42 5.25
CA SER A 69 -0.33 11.42 4.59
C SER A 69 -0.17 11.75 3.12
N TYR A 70 1.07 11.74 2.63
CA TYR A 70 1.37 12.07 1.25
C TYR A 70 2.66 11.40 0.77
N LEU A 71 2.74 11.26 -0.55
CA LEU A 71 3.93 10.92 -1.31
C LEU A 71 4.38 12.17 -2.07
N THR A 72 5.66 12.53 -1.96
CA THR A 72 6.30 13.47 -2.89
C THR A 72 7.15 12.66 -3.85
N LEU A 73 6.87 12.81 -5.15
CA LEU A 73 7.60 12.13 -6.22
C LEU A 73 7.93 13.14 -7.32
N ASN A 74 9.22 13.33 -7.58
CA ASN A 74 9.76 14.28 -8.57
C ASN A 74 9.18 15.70 -8.42
N GLY A 75 9.00 16.16 -7.18
CA GLY A 75 8.45 17.49 -6.87
C GLY A 75 6.92 17.56 -6.86
N ASN A 76 6.22 16.51 -7.29
CA ASN A 76 4.75 16.44 -7.24
C ASN A 76 4.28 15.80 -5.94
N MET A 77 3.25 16.36 -5.33
CA MET A 77 2.63 15.82 -4.11
C MET A 77 1.38 15.02 -4.47
N TYR A 78 1.32 13.79 -3.98
CA TYR A 78 0.19 12.87 -4.09
C TYR A 78 -0.38 12.60 -2.69
N GLN A 79 -1.63 12.94 -2.45
CA GLN A 79 -2.31 12.66 -1.18
C GLN A 79 -2.67 11.18 -1.09
N SER A 80 -2.44 10.54 0.06
CA SER A 80 -2.87 9.16 0.28
C SER A 80 -4.40 9.07 0.38
N LEU A 81 -5.01 8.18 -0.41
CA LEU A 81 -6.47 8.03 -0.53
C LEU A 81 -7.00 6.83 0.25
N GLN A 82 -6.32 5.70 0.09
CA GLN A 82 -6.67 4.43 0.74
C GLN A 82 -5.46 3.51 0.82
N LEU A 83 -5.56 2.50 1.68
CA LEU A 83 -4.73 1.30 1.59
C LEU A 83 -5.58 0.04 1.49
N HIS A 84 -5.03 -1.00 0.87
CA HIS A 84 -5.66 -2.32 0.80
C HIS A 84 -4.60 -3.43 0.73
N GLY A 85 -4.99 -4.64 1.13
CA GLY A 85 -4.10 -5.79 1.19
C GLY A 85 -4.37 -6.83 0.10
N HIS A 86 -3.31 -7.53 -0.29
CA HIS A 86 -3.32 -8.68 -1.18
C HIS A 86 -2.62 -9.85 -0.51
N ALA A 87 -3.26 -11.01 -0.51
CA ALA A 87 -2.70 -12.26 0.02
C ALA A 87 -2.94 -13.39 -1.00
N PRO A 88 -1.89 -13.95 -1.64
CA PRO A 88 -0.46 -13.59 -1.51
C PRO A 88 -0.12 -12.23 -2.14
N SER A 89 1.15 -11.81 -2.10
CA SER A 89 1.62 -10.62 -2.84
C SER A 89 1.35 -10.75 -4.33
N GLU A 90 0.99 -9.64 -4.97
CA GLU A 90 0.77 -9.58 -6.42
C GLU A 90 2.11 -9.51 -7.14
N HIS A 91 3.00 -8.61 -6.68
CA HIS A 91 4.37 -8.52 -7.19
C HIS A 91 5.25 -9.65 -6.63
N THR A 92 6.31 -9.97 -7.34
CA THR A 92 7.39 -10.86 -6.88
C THR A 92 8.73 -10.14 -6.88
N ILE A 93 9.71 -10.65 -6.12
CA ILE A 93 11.09 -10.18 -6.16
C ILE A 93 12.01 -11.35 -6.49
N GLY A 94 12.62 -11.34 -7.67
CA GLY A 94 13.46 -12.44 -8.15
C GLY A 94 12.70 -13.76 -8.26
N GLY A 95 11.42 -13.69 -8.64
CA GLY A 95 10.50 -14.82 -8.67
C GLY A 95 9.95 -15.25 -7.30
N LYS A 96 10.39 -14.65 -6.18
CA LYS A 96 9.82 -14.93 -4.85
C LYS A 96 8.51 -14.18 -4.67
N GLN A 97 7.42 -14.91 -4.46
CA GLN A 97 6.14 -14.39 -3.99
C GLN A 97 6.16 -14.29 -2.45
N TYR A 98 5.66 -13.18 -1.92
CA TYR A 98 5.58 -12.94 -0.48
C TYR A 98 4.18 -13.29 0.05
N PRO A 99 4.07 -13.66 1.33
CA PRO A 99 2.78 -13.98 1.95
C PRO A 99 1.74 -12.87 1.89
N PHE A 100 2.15 -11.60 1.89
CA PHE A 100 1.23 -10.46 1.93
C PHE A 100 1.85 -9.19 1.33
N GLU A 101 1.03 -8.38 0.66
CA GLU A 101 1.41 -7.08 0.11
C GLU A 101 0.32 -6.04 0.43
N VAL A 102 0.72 -4.87 0.91
CA VAL A 102 -0.18 -3.72 1.09
C VAL A 102 0.10 -2.68 0.04
N HIS A 103 -0.96 -2.19 -0.60
CA HIS A 103 -0.91 -1.07 -1.53
C HIS A 103 -1.47 0.16 -0.85
N VAL A 104 -0.71 1.26 -0.85
CA VAL A 104 -1.21 2.59 -0.50
C VAL A 104 -1.39 3.39 -1.79
N LEU A 105 -2.64 3.71 -2.11
CA LEU A 105 -2.98 4.50 -3.29
C LEU A 105 -2.92 5.99 -2.96
N HIS A 106 -2.28 6.75 -3.82
CA HIS A 106 -2.18 8.20 -3.75
C HIS A 106 -2.69 8.85 -5.04
N SER A 107 -3.13 10.10 -4.94
CA SER A 107 -3.52 10.94 -6.09
C SER A 107 -2.99 12.35 -5.96
N ASP A 108 -2.50 12.93 -7.06
CA ASP A 108 -2.21 14.36 -7.12
C ASP A 108 -3.48 15.18 -7.44
N LYS A 109 -3.30 16.51 -7.53
CA LYS A 109 -4.38 17.48 -7.84
C LYS A 109 -5.02 17.30 -9.21
N ASP A 110 -4.34 16.62 -10.13
CA ASP A 110 -4.80 16.38 -11.51
C ASP A 110 -5.36 14.95 -11.66
N ASN A 111 -5.56 14.23 -10.54
CA ASN A 111 -6.00 12.84 -10.46
C ASN A 111 -5.02 11.80 -11.04
N ASN A 112 -3.74 12.15 -11.18
CA ASN A 112 -2.73 11.14 -11.50
C ASN A 112 -2.48 10.26 -10.29
N LEU A 113 -2.44 8.95 -10.50
CA LEU A 113 -2.30 7.97 -9.43
C LEU A 113 -0.85 7.57 -9.19
N ALA A 114 -0.50 7.31 -7.93
CA ALA A 114 0.73 6.66 -7.54
C ALA A 114 0.45 5.63 -6.44
N VAL A 115 0.90 4.39 -6.62
CA VAL A 115 0.78 3.33 -5.60
C VAL A 115 2.13 3.10 -4.93
N VAL A 116 2.13 2.96 -3.61
CA VAL A 116 3.28 2.44 -2.83
C VAL A 116 2.95 1.01 -2.38
N GLY A 117 3.70 0.04 -2.90
CA GLY A 117 3.60 -1.37 -2.48
C GLY A 117 4.54 -1.68 -1.31
N ILE A 118 4.06 -2.43 -0.32
CA ILE A 118 4.82 -2.86 0.86
C ILE A 118 4.66 -4.36 1.03
N PHE A 119 5.76 -5.10 0.93
CA PHE A 119 5.79 -6.55 1.13
C PHE A 119 5.93 -6.90 2.60
N PHE A 120 5.27 -7.98 3.02
CA PHE A 120 5.41 -8.59 4.34
C PHE A 120 5.85 -10.04 4.19
N ASP A 121 6.82 -10.44 5.00
CA ASP A 121 7.31 -11.82 5.07
C ASP A 121 7.00 -12.40 6.45
N LEU A 122 7.09 -13.73 6.56
CA LEU A 122 6.88 -14.44 7.82
C LEU A 122 8.24 -14.82 8.43
N ASP A 123 8.46 -14.40 9.68
CA ASP A 123 9.55 -14.90 10.52
C ASP A 123 8.97 -15.45 11.84
N PRO A 124 9.19 -16.73 12.18
CA PRO A 124 8.70 -17.32 13.43
C PRO A 124 9.20 -16.63 14.71
N HIS A 125 10.26 -15.83 14.62
CA HIS A 125 10.84 -15.09 15.74
C HIS A 125 10.41 -13.62 15.79
N ASP A 126 9.63 -13.16 14.81
CA ASP A 126 9.17 -11.77 14.78
C ASP A 126 8.11 -11.49 15.85
N LYS A 127 8.13 -10.24 16.34
CA LYS A 127 7.05 -9.70 17.15
C LYS A 127 5.88 -9.31 16.22
N PRO A 128 4.64 -9.29 16.71
CA PRO A 128 3.52 -8.75 15.94
C PRO A 128 3.84 -7.36 15.39
N ASN A 129 3.60 -7.16 14.09
CA ASN A 129 3.77 -5.86 13.46
C ASN A 129 2.69 -4.89 14.01
N PRO A 130 3.06 -3.72 14.59
CA PRO A 130 2.11 -2.80 15.20
C PRO A 130 1.06 -2.26 14.22
N PHE A 131 1.46 -1.95 12.99
CA PHE A 131 0.53 -1.54 11.94
C PHE A 131 -0.47 -2.66 11.59
N LEU A 132 -0.01 -3.89 11.36
CA LEU A 132 -0.91 -5.02 11.06
C LEU A 132 -1.84 -5.33 12.22
N THR A 133 -1.37 -5.18 13.46
CA THR A 133 -2.20 -5.35 14.66
C THR A 133 -3.35 -4.35 14.69
N GLN A 134 -3.10 -3.08 14.33
CA GLN A 134 -4.14 -2.06 14.22
C GLN A 134 -5.09 -2.36 13.05
N PHE A 135 -4.53 -2.63 11.87
CA PHE A 135 -5.30 -2.84 10.66
C PHE A 135 -6.24 -4.05 10.77
N PHE A 136 -5.77 -5.16 11.35
CA PHE A 136 -6.55 -6.41 11.49
C PHE A 136 -7.42 -6.46 12.76
N SER A 137 -7.37 -5.44 13.62
CA SER A 137 -7.95 -5.48 14.98
C SER A 137 -9.44 -5.83 15.06
N GLN A 138 -10.21 -5.55 14.01
CA GLN A 138 -11.66 -5.75 13.96
C GLN A 138 -12.12 -6.48 12.68
N PHE A 139 -11.23 -7.27 12.08
CA PHE A 139 -11.55 -8.02 10.85
C PHE A 139 -12.64 -9.08 11.06
N ASP A 140 -12.88 -9.51 12.29
CA ASP A 140 -14.00 -10.39 12.65
C ASP A 140 -15.37 -9.78 12.35
N GLN A 141 -15.47 -8.44 12.21
CA GLN A 141 -16.68 -7.75 11.79
C GLN A 141 -16.92 -7.78 10.27
N LEU A 142 -15.92 -8.16 9.47
CA LEU A 142 -15.95 -8.13 8.00
C LEU A 142 -16.36 -9.49 7.42
N THR A 143 -17.57 -9.95 7.75
CA THR A 143 -18.03 -11.30 7.42
C THR A 143 -18.53 -11.48 5.99
N LYS A 144 -18.94 -10.39 5.33
CA LYS A 144 -19.42 -10.38 3.94
C LYS A 144 -19.08 -9.06 3.23
N PRO A 145 -19.09 -9.04 1.89
CA PRO A 145 -18.87 -7.81 1.15
C PRO A 145 -19.87 -6.72 1.53
N GLY A 146 -19.39 -5.49 1.70
CA GLY A 146 -20.15 -4.33 2.18
C GLY A 146 -20.09 -4.10 3.68
N ASP A 147 -19.67 -5.09 4.48
CA ASP A 147 -19.39 -4.89 5.90
C ASP A 147 -18.26 -3.86 6.06
N ASN A 148 -18.36 -3.01 7.08
CA ASN A 148 -17.35 -2.01 7.39
C ASN A 148 -17.35 -1.64 8.88
N PHE A 149 -16.23 -1.08 9.32
CA PHE A 149 -16.06 -0.47 10.63
C PHE A 149 -15.15 0.76 10.53
N THR A 150 -15.17 1.61 11.56
CA THR A 150 -14.29 2.78 11.63
C THR A 150 -13.17 2.53 12.64
N LEU A 151 -11.93 2.72 12.22
CA LEU A 151 -10.80 2.87 13.14
C LEU A 151 -10.57 4.36 13.36
N ALA A 152 -10.72 4.83 14.59
CA ALA A 152 -10.51 6.24 14.93
C ALA A 152 -9.05 6.69 14.73
N ALA A 153 -8.10 5.75 14.80
CA ALA A 153 -6.68 6.00 14.62
C ALA A 153 -6.02 4.76 14.00
N LEU A 154 -5.54 4.90 12.76
CA LEU A 154 -4.63 3.98 12.12
C LEU A 154 -3.31 4.71 11.86
N ASP A 155 -2.20 4.18 12.36
CA ASP A 155 -0.85 4.68 12.08
C ASP A 155 -0.06 3.72 11.17
N PRO A 156 0.03 4.00 9.85
CA PRO A 156 0.81 3.18 8.93
C PRO A 156 2.33 3.24 9.14
N SER A 157 2.84 4.16 9.97
CA SER A 157 4.28 4.30 10.25
C SER A 157 4.76 3.55 11.50
N SER A 158 3.85 2.89 12.20
CA SER A 158 4.10 2.22 13.49
C SER A 158 4.90 0.91 13.42
#